data_AF-A0AA42YCM1-F1
#
_entry.id   AF-A0AA42YCM1-F1
#
_cell.length_a   1.000
_cell.length_b   1.000
_cell.length_c   1.000
_cell.angle_alpha   90.00
_cell.angle_beta   90.00
_cell.angle_gamma   90.00
#
_symmetry.space_group_name_H-M   'P 1'
#
loop_
_entity.id
_entity.type
_entity.pdbx_description
1 polymer ?
#
loop_
_entity_poly.entity_id
_entity_poly.type
_entity_poly.pdbx_seq_one_letter_code
_entity_poly.pdbx_strand_id
1 'polypeptide(L)'
;RQKASGEERVSLVARYAPVPGQKTIAVELQRIDNGKIETRSFSYFGRIVPSEELVLPAAYAITGNQERIREVLTRQHIQHKTLREPRKCEATVQHIVSRELDAAPRGLASWQSKIKERETRVRLPAGTLWVDLRQPARRLVSLLLEPRSNSSLFEHPDFAPLVAPGEDFFVLRINNDCP
;
A
#
# COMPACT_ATOMS: atom_id res chain seq x y z
N ARG A 1 1.37 10.86 33.04
CA ARG A 1 2.18 9.65 33.27
C ARG A 1 2.25 8.87 31.96
N GLN A 2 3.46 8.52 31.55
CA GLN A 2 3.87 8.00 30.24
C GLN A 2 3.09 6.78 29.74
N LYS A 3 2.96 6.68 28.41
CA LYS A 3 3.14 5.43 27.69
C LYS A 3 4.13 5.72 26.57
N ALA A 4 5.22 4.96 26.51
CA ALA A 4 6.22 5.04 25.44
C ALA A 4 5.51 5.03 24.08
N SER A 5 5.91 5.92 23.17
CA SER A 5 5.44 5.94 21.79
C SER A 5 5.89 4.66 21.10
N GLY A 6 5.12 3.59 21.24
CA GLY A 6 5.27 2.43 20.38
C GLY A 6 5.06 2.89 18.95
N GLU A 7 6.06 2.68 18.11
CA GLU A 7 6.01 2.92 16.67
C GLU A 7 4.70 2.36 16.10
N GLU A 8 3.80 3.24 15.66
CA GLU A 8 2.52 2.81 15.11
C GLU A 8 2.77 1.98 13.84
N ARG A 9 2.07 0.86 13.71
CA ARG A 9 2.22 -0.07 12.59
C ARG A 9 0.94 -0.17 11.76
N VAL A 10 1.12 -0.50 10.49
CA VAL A 10 0.06 -0.87 9.55
C VAL A 10 0.46 -2.13 8.81
N SER A 11 -0.48 -3.06 8.63
CA SER A 11 -0.26 -4.23 7.77
C SER A 11 -0.59 -3.86 6.33
N LEU A 12 0.39 -3.97 5.43
CA LEU A 12 0.24 -3.55 4.04
C LEU A 12 -0.58 -4.54 3.21
N VAL A 13 -0.65 -5.80 3.65
CA VAL A 13 -1.37 -6.87 2.97
C VAL A 13 -2.37 -7.50 3.92
N ALA A 14 -3.59 -7.70 3.42
CA ALA A 14 -4.63 -8.47 4.08
C ALA A 14 -5.18 -9.53 3.10
N ARG A 15 -5.11 -10.81 3.48
CA ARG A 15 -5.58 -11.93 2.64
C ARG A 15 -6.63 -12.76 3.38
N TYR A 16 -7.61 -13.28 2.63
CA TYR A 16 -8.53 -14.28 3.15
C TYR A 16 -7.81 -15.63 3.31
N ALA A 17 -8.03 -16.31 4.43
CA ALA A 17 -7.44 -17.63 4.72
C ALA A 17 -8.50 -18.62 5.27
N PRO A 18 -8.27 -19.95 5.18
CA PRO A 18 -9.25 -20.96 5.60
C PRO A 18 -9.44 -20.97 7.10
N VAL A 19 -10.64 -21.15 7.66
CA VAL A 19 -10.79 -21.21 9.13
C VAL A 19 -10.38 -22.59 9.67
N PRO A 20 -9.56 -22.71 10.75
CA PRO A 20 -9.24 -24.00 11.33
C PRO A 20 -10.51 -24.77 11.73
N GLY A 21 -10.64 -26.01 11.27
CA GLY A 21 -11.84 -26.82 11.51
C GLY A 21 -13.02 -26.57 10.57
N GLN A 22 -12.97 -25.55 9.70
CA GLN A 22 -14.03 -25.28 8.72
C GLN A 22 -13.45 -25.01 7.33
N LYS A 23 -13.51 -26.05 6.47
CA LYS A 23 -12.98 -25.99 5.10
C LYS A 23 -13.99 -25.47 4.08
N THR A 24 -15.29 -25.61 4.37
CA THR A 24 -16.36 -25.29 3.43
C THR A 24 -17.50 -24.50 4.07
N ILE A 25 -18.26 -23.81 3.23
CA ILE A 25 -19.51 -23.15 3.56
C ILE A 25 -20.60 -23.62 2.59
N ALA A 26 -21.79 -23.89 3.12
CA ALA A 26 -22.97 -24.19 2.32
C ALA A 26 -23.74 -22.89 2.09
N VAL A 27 -24.05 -22.59 0.83
CA VAL A 27 -24.80 -21.39 0.44
C VAL A 27 -25.99 -21.83 -0.39
N GLU A 28 -27.17 -21.34 -0.03
CA GLU A 28 -28.37 -21.50 -0.86
C GLU A 28 -28.30 -20.53 -2.03
N LEU A 29 -28.34 -21.08 -3.24
CA LEU A 29 -28.27 -20.33 -4.47
C LEU A 29 -29.53 -20.58 -5.29
N GLN A 30 -29.96 -19.55 -6.02
CA GLN A 30 -31.03 -19.66 -6.98
C GLN A 30 -30.46 -19.92 -8.38
N ARG A 31 -30.94 -20.96 -9.04
CA ARG A 31 -30.63 -21.24 -10.43
C ARG A 31 -31.20 -20.17 -11.36
N ILE A 32 -30.37 -19.65 -12.26
CA ILE A 32 -30.77 -18.59 -13.21
C ILE A 32 -31.78 -19.10 -14.24
N ASP A 33 -31.70 -20.37 -14.65
CA ASP A 33 -32.51 -20.94 -15.73
C ASP A 33 -33.95 -21.27 -15.31
N ASN A 34 -34.16 -21.69 -14.06
CA ASN A 34 -35.47 -22.19 -13.61
C ASN A 34 -35.89 -21.68 -12.22
N GLY A 35 -35.12 -20.80 -11.60
CA GLY A 35 -35.46 -20.21 -10.31
C GLY A 35 -35.41 -21.17 -9.12
N LYS A 36 -34.99 -22.43 -9.32
CA LYS A 36 -34.92 -23.43 -8.25
C LYS A 36 -33.82 -23.09 -7.25
N ILE A 37 -34.14 -23.18 -5.96
CA ILE A 37 -33.15 -23.08 -4.88
C ILE A 37 -32.38 -24.39 -4.76
N GLU A 38 -31.05 -24.29 -4.71
CA GLU A 38 -30.15 -25.40 -4.45
C GLU A 38 -29.02 -24.99 -3.51
N THR A 39 -28.68 -25.86 -2.56
CA THR A 39 -27.53 -25.66 -1.68
C THR A 39 -26.26 -26.11 -2.38
N ARG A 40 -25.27 -25.22 -2.48
CA ARG A 40 -23.93 -25.56 -2.99
C ARG A 40 -22.86 -25.31 -1.93
N SER A 41 -21.84 -26.17 -1.94
CA SER A 41 -20.70 -26.08 -1.04
C SER A 41 -19.50 -25.42 -1.74
N PHE A 42 -18.88 -24.47 -1.05
CA PHE A 42 -17.71 -23.73 -1.52
C PHE A 42 -16.58 -23.82 -0.51
N SER A 43 -15.34 -23.71 -0.97
CA SER A 43 -14.19 -23.51 -0.07
C SER A 43 -14.38 -22.23 0.75
N TYR A 44 -14.20 -22.32 2.06
CA TYR A 44 -14.45 -21.22 2.97
C TYR A 44 -13.15 -20.57 3.45
N PHE A 45 -13.01 -19.28 3.15
CA PHE A 45 -11.89 -18.44 3.58
C PHE A 45 -12.39 -17.31 4.50
N GLY A 46 -12.93 -17.68 5.66
CA GLY A 46 -13.62 -16.76 6.56
C GLY A 46 -12.75 -15.91 7.49
N ARG A 47 -11.42 -16.09 7.50
CA ARG A 47 -10.52 -15.25 8.30
C ARG A 47 -9.70 -14.31 7.43
N ILE A 48 -9.42 -13.13 7.95
CA ILE A 48 -8.47 -12.18 7.36
C ILE A 48 -7.14 -12.34 8.09
N VAL A 49 -6.07 -12.57 7.34
CA VAL A 49 -4.71 -12.66 7.86
C VAL A 49 -3.91 -11.45 7.36
N PRO A 50 -3.52 -10.54 8.26
CA PRO A 50 -2.62 -9.45 7.92
C PRO A 50 -1.18 -9.94 7.76
N SER A 51 -0.42 -9.31 6.88
CA SER A 51 1.02 -9.53 6.69
C SER A 51 1.70 -8.24 6.21
N GLU A 52 3.03 -8.28 6.02
CA GLU A 52 3.84 -7.14 5.56
C GLU A 52 3.66 -5.91 6.48
N GLU A 53 4.08 -6.03 7.74
CA GLU A 53 3.99 -4.92 8.69
C GLU A 53 4.96 -3.79 8.33
N LEU A 54 4.43 -2.57 8.32
CA LEU A 54 5.19 -1.35 8.18
C LEU A 54 5.06 -0.51 9.45
N VAL A 55 6.21 -0.08 9.99
CA VAL A 55 6.28 1.03 10.94
C VAL A 55 6.00 2.32 10.18
N LEU A 56 5.01 3.10 10.63
CA LEU A 56 4.63 4.33 9.94
C LEU A 56 5.82 5.31 9.91
N PRO A 57 6.23 5.81 8.73
CA PRO A 57 7.24 6.86 8.64
C PRO A 57 6.67 8.19 9.17
N ALA A 58 7.54 9.17 9.41
CA ALA A 58 7.08 10.52 9.75
C ALA A 58 6.31 11.17 8.58
N ALA A 59 6.76 10.92 7.35
CA ALA A 59 6.16 11.45 6.13
C ALA A 59 6.53 10.62 4.90
N TYR A 60 5.84 10.90 3.78
CA TYR A 60 6.25 10.48 2.44
C TYR A 60 6.73 11.67 1.61
N ALA A 61 7.78 11.45 0.83
CA ALA A 61 8.28 12.40 -0.16
C ALA A 61 8.19 11.77 -1.56
N ILE A 62 7.37 12.37 -2.42
CA ILE A 62 7.11 11.91 -3.79
C ILE A 62 7.93 12.79 -4.74
N THR A 63 8.96 12.20 -5.35
CA THR A 63 9.97 12.89 -6.15
C THR A 63 9.76 12.77 -7.66
N GLY A 64 8.80 11.96 -8.10
CA GLY A 64 8.36 11.82 -9.49
C GLY A 64 6.84 11.67 -9.60
N ASN A 65 6.28 11.88 -10.79
CA ASN A 65 4.84 11.74 -11.06
C ASN A 65 3.93 12.58 -10.12
N GLN A 66 4.42 13.72 -9.64
CA GLN A 66 3.80 14.50 -8.58
C GLN A 66 2.37 14.91 -8.92
N GLU A 67 2.11 15.39 -10.14
CA GLU A 67 0.79 15.88 -10.51
C GLU A 67 -0.27 14.76 -10.54
N ARG A 68 0.07 13.59 -11.10
CA ARG A 68 -0.83 12.43 -11.10
C ARG A 68 -1.15 11.96 -9.68
N ILE A 69 -0.15 11.91 -8.80
CA ILE A 69 -0.38 11.48 -7.41
C ILE A 69 -1.12 12.57 -6.62
N ARG A 70 -0.80 13.85 -6.82
CA ARG A 70 -1.48 14.99 -6.18
C ARG A 70 -2.99 14.92 -6.41
N GLU A 71 -3.41 14.60 -7.62
CA GLU A 71 -4.83 14.48 -7.95
C GLU A 71 -5.52 13.39 -7.12
N VAL A 72 -4.90 12.21 -7.00
CA VAL A 72 -5.43 11.12 -6.17
C VAL A 72 -5.49 11.54 -4.70
N LEU A 73 -4.42 12.11 -4.16
CA LEU A 73 -4.38 12.55 -2.76
C LEU A 73 -5.47 13.59 -2.48
N THR A 74 -5.69 14.53 -3.41
CA THR A 74 -6.73 15.56 -3.31
C THR A 74 -8.12 14.93 -3.26
N ARG A 75 -8.42 14.00 -4.17
CA ARG A 75 -9.72 13.29 -4.21
C ARG A 75 -9.97 12.45 -2.95
N GLN A 76 -8.91 11.94 -2.33
CA GLN A 76 -8.98 11.17 -1.08
C GLN A 76 -8.91 12.06 0.17
N HIS A 77 -8.95 13.39 0.03
CA HIS A 77 -8.83 14.36 1.13
C HIS A 77 -7.57 14.18 1.99
N ILE A 78 -6.49 13.67 1.39
CA ILE A 78 -5.19 13.52 2.05
C ILE A 78 -4.44 14.85 1.99
N GLN A 79 -4.05 15.35 3.16
CA GLN A 79 -3.30 16.58 3.28
C GLN A 79 -1.89 16.41 2.71
N HIS A 80 -1.49 17.31 1.82
CA HIS A 80 -0.19 17.30 1.18
C HIS A 80 0.24 18.74 0.85
N LYS A 81 1.55 18.94 0.64
CA LYS A 81 2.12 20.22 0.21
C LYS A 81 3.26 20.01 -0.77
N THR A 82 3.52 21.00 -1.62
CA THR A 82 4.72 21.01 -2.45
C THR A 82 5.85 21.70 -1.68
N LEU A 83 7.03 21.08 -1.63
CA LEU A 83 8.22 21.72 -1.07
C LEU A 83 8.63 22.89 -1.96
N ARG A 84 8.74 24.09 -1.38
CA ARG A 84 9.17 25.30 -2.09
C ARG A 84 10.69 25.40 -2.24
N GLU A 85 11.41 24.81 -1.32
CA GLU A 85 12.87 24.82 -1.27
C GLU A 85 13.40 23.39 -1.11
N PRO A 86 14.61 23.09 -1.62
CA PRO A 86 15.23 21.80 -1.41
C PRO A 86 15.47 21.50 0.08
N ARG A 87 15.33 20.24 0.48
CA ARG A 87 15.54 19.78 1.88
C ARG A 87 16.45 18.57 1.93
N LYS A 88 17.18 18.41 3.03
CA LYS A 88 18.02 17.21 3.27
C LYS A 88 17.39 16.38 4.37
N CYS A 89 16.93 15.18 4.03
CA CYS A 89 16.20 14.31 4.96
C CYS A 89 16.89 12.95 5.06
N GLU A 90 16.78 12.31 6.22
CA GLU A 90 17.03 10.87 6.35
C GLU A 90 15.80 10.13 5.82
N ALA A 91 16.02 9.25 4.84
CA ALA A 91 14.95 8.55 4.15
C ALA A 91 15.28 7.08 3.95
N THR A 92 14.24 6.25 3.98
CA THR A 92 14.31 4.89 3.48
C THR A 92 14.00 4.89 1.99
N VAL A 93 15.02 4.57 1.19
CA VAL A 93 14.93 4.40 -0.26
C VAL A 93 14.61 2.94 -0.56
N GLN A 94 13.61 2.72 -1.41
CA GLN A 94 13.15 1.40 -1.81
C GLN A 94 13.64 1.09 -3.22
N HIS A 95 14.49 0.08 -3.39
CA HIS A 95 14.95 -0.39 -4.69
C HIS A 95 14.11 -1.58 -5.15
N ILE A 96 13.45 -1.46 -6.30
CA ILE A 96 12.59 -2.51 -6.86
C ILE A 96 13.47 -3.55 -7.53
N VAL A 97 13.63 -4.72 -6.91
CA VAL A 97 14.45 -5.82 -7.46
C VAL A 97 13.68 -6.56 -8.56
N SER A 98 12.43 -6.92 -8.29
CA SER A 98 11.55 -7.56 -9.25
C SER A 98 10.12 -7.14 -9.00
N ARG A 99 9.30 -7.28 -10.05
CA ARG A 99 7.86 -7.02 -9.98
C ARG A 99 7.14 -7.99 -10.91
N GLU A 100 6.31 -8.83 -10.32
CA GLU A 100 5.63 -9.92 -11.02
C GLU A 100 4.14 -9.81 -10.75
N LEU A 101 3.32 -10.05 -11.78
CA LEU A 101 1.88 -10.10 -11.61
C LEU A 101 1.51 -11.50 -11.13
N ASP A 102 1.06 -11.61 -9.89
CA ASP A 102 0.51 -12.85 -9.37
C ASP A 102 -0.90 -13.04 -9.95
N ALA A 103 -0.99 -13.88 -10.98
CA ALA A 103 -2.23 -14.21 -11.66
C ALA A 103 -3.06 -15.13 -10.75
N ALA A 104 -3.93 -14.54 -9.93
CA ALA A 104 -4.87 -15.31 -9.14
C ALA A 104 -5.90 -15.99 -10.08
N PRO A 105 -6.03 -17.33 -10.10
CA PRO A 105 -6.92 -18.02 -11.04
C PRO A 105 -8.41 -17.64 -10.91
N ARG A 106 -8.81 -17.01 -9.80
CA ARG A 106 -10.20 -16.57 -9.49
C ARG A 106 -10.24 -15.34 -8.57
N GLY A 107 -9.20 -14.50 -8.59
CA GLY A 107 -9.08 -13.31 -7.73
C GLY A 107 -8.67 -12.07 -8.52
N LEU A 108 -8.59 -10.92 -7.86
CA LEU A 108 -7.95 -9.74 -8.43
C LEU A 108 -6.44 -10.01 -8.51
N ALA A 109 -5.87 -9.98 -9.71
CA ALA A 109 -4.44 -10.08 -9.89
C ALA A 109 -3.75 -8.98 -9.08
N SER A 110 -2.67 -9.32 -8.38
CA SER A 110 -1.91 -8.34 -7.59
C SER A 110 -0.45 -8.36 -7.97
N TRP A 111 0.19 -7.20 -7.93
CA TRP A 111 1.62 -7.12 -8.14
C TRP A 111 2.36 -7.57 -6.89
N GLN A 112 3.33 -8.46 -7.07
CA GLN A 112 4.26 -8.87 -6.03
C GLN A 112 5.62 -8.25 -6.35
N SER A 113 6.11 -7.40 -5.44
CA SER A 113 7.39 -6.71 -5.61
C SER A 113 8.41 -7.18 -4.60
N LYS A 114 9.57 -7.66 -5.08
CA LYS A 114 10.75 -7.85 -4.25
C LYS A 114 11.47 -6.51 -4.16
N ILE A 115 11.65 -6.01 -2.94
CA ILE A 115 12.23 -4.69 -2.71
C ILE A 115 13.38 -4.80 -1.72
N LYS A 116 14.50 -4.13 -2.02
CA LYS A 116 15.60 -3.89 -1.08
C LYS A 116 15.49 -2.49 -0.53
N GLU A 117 15.61 -2.34 0.77
CA GLU A 117 15.53 -1.04 1.43
C GLU A 117 16.92 -0.61 1.92
N ARG A 118 17.17 0.69 1.88
CA ARG A 118 18.37 1.28 2.49
C ARG A 118 18.02 2.63 3.10
N GLU A 119 18.54 2.88 4.29
CA GLU A 119 18.49 4.20 4.90
C GLU A 119 19.63 5.05 4.36
N THR A 120 19.30 6.26 3.92
CA THR A 120 20.31 7.20 3.43
C THR A 120 19.81 8.63 3.51
N ARG A 121 20.76 9.56 3.55
CA ARG A 121 20.48 10.98 3.50
C ARG A 121 20.25 11.41 2.06
N VAL A 122 19.05 11.88 1.77
CA VAL A 122 18.65 12.33 0.43
C VAL A 122 18.48 13.84 0.39
N ARG A 123 18.79 14.44 -0.76
CA ARG A 123 18.43 15.84 -1.05
C ARG A 123 17.14 15.84 -1.87
N LEU A 124 16.04 16.20 -1.23
CA LEU A 124 14.76 16.40 -1.89
C LEU A 124 14.78 17.74 -2.63
N PRO A 125 14.51 17.79 -3.94
CA PRO A 125 14.43 19.06 -4.67
C PRO A 125 13.17 19.85 -4.31
N ALA A 126 13.17 21.14 -4.60
CA ALA A 126 11.93 21.92 -4.68
C ALA A 126 10.99 21.27 -5.72
N GLY A 127 9.68 21.35 -5.48
CA GLY A 127 8.69 20.64 -6.29
C GLY A 127 8.34 19.24 -5.78
N THR A 128 9.11 18.66 -4.85
CA THR A 128 8.77 17.40 -4.18
C THR A 128 7.40 17.52 -3.50
N LEU A 129 6.54 16.52 -3.73
CA LEU A 129 5.23 16.44 -3.09
C LEU A 129 5.39 15.74 -1.72
N TRP A 130 5.03 16.46 -0.66
CA TRP A 130 5.22 16.05 0.73
C TRP A 130 3.89 15.69 1.39
N VAL A 131 3.85 14.53 2.03
CA VAL A 131 2.66 14.01 2.72
C VAL A 131 3.05 13.68 4.17
N ASP A 132 2.65 14.54 5.10
CA ASP A 132 2.95 14.38 6.53
C ASP A 132 2.00 13.34 7.16
N LEU A 133 2.50 12.38 7.94
CA LEU A 133 1.63 11.36 8.58
C LEU A 133 1.02 11.83 9.91
N ARG A 134 1.24 13.07 10.35
CA ARG A 134 0.51 13.71 11.45
C ARG A 134 -0.89 14.17 11.00
N GLN A 135 -1.65 13.25 10.42
CA GLN A 135 -3.02 13.48 9.96
C GLN A 135 -3.91 12.25 10.21
N PRO A 136 -5.25 12.41 10.27
CA PRO A 136 -6.17 11.29 10.50
C PRO A 136 -6.05 10.16 9.47
N ALA A 137 -5.77 10.50 8.21
CA ALA A 137 -5.67 9.57 7.09
C ALA A 137 -4.35 8.75 7.05
N ARG A 138 -3.45 8.88 8.03
CA ARG A 138 -2.08 8.32 7.98
C ARG A 138 -1.96 6.85 7.59
N ARG A 139 -2.87 5.99 8.06
CA ARG A 139 -2.89 4.57 7.68
C ARG A 139 -3.29 4.37 6.22
N LEU A 140 -4.29 5.12 5.75
CA LEU A 140 -4.70 5.11 4.34
C LEU A 140 -3.56 5.59 3.45
N VAL A 141 -2.83 6.63 3.86
CA VAL A 141 -1.66 7.11 3.09
C VAL A 141 -0.63 6.01 2.89
N SER A 142 -0.27 5.26 3.94
CA SER A 142 0.67 4.14 3.82
C SER A 142 0.14 3.00 2.96
N LEU A 143 -1.14 2.65 3.09
CA LEU A 143 -1.76 1.64 2.22
C LEU A 143 -1.76 2.07 0.75
N LEU A 144 -1.98 3.36 0.48
CA LEU A 144 -2.06 3.90 -0.87
C LEU A 144 -0.69 4.07 -1.55
N LEU A 145 0.33 4.48 -0.79
CA LEU A 145 1.63 4.90 -1.33
C LEU A 145 2.73 3.82 -1.27
N GLU A 146 2.51 2.73 -0.55
CA GLU A 146 3.51 1.65 -0.46
C GLU A 146 3.37 0.67 -1.64
N PRO A 147 4.46 0.34 -2.35
CA PRO A 147 4.43 -0.56 -3.50
C PRO A 147 4.22 -2.03 -3.10
N ARG A 148 4.34 -2.38 -1.81
CA ARG A 148 4.04 -3.73 -1.29
C ARG A 148 2.59 -3.87 -0.82
N SER A 149 1.81 -2.80 -0.77
CA SER A 149 0.43 -2.90 -0.28
C SER A 149 -0.49 -3.47 -1.36
N ASN A 150 -1.36 -4.41 -0.97
CA ASN A 150 -2.39 -4.92 -1.87
C ASN A 150 -3.58 -3.95 -2.05
N SER A 151 -3.54 -2.79 -1.39
CA SER A 151 -4.47 -1.67 -1.59
C SER A 151 -3.75 -0.44 -2.20
N SER A 152 -2.55 -0.66 -2.73
CA SER A 152 -1.70 0.39 -3.27
C SER A 152 -2.30 1.02 -4.51
N LEU A 153 -2.02 2.31 -4.69
CA LEU A 153 -2.27 2.99 -5.96
C LEU A 153 -1.61 2.25 -7.13
N PHE A 154 -0.45 1.64 -6.88
CA PHE A 154 0.36 0.96 -7.89
C PHE A 154 -0.20 -0.41 -8.30
N GLU A 155 -1.28 -0.89 -7.68
CA GLU A 155 -2.06 -2.02 -8.17
C GLU A 155 -2.93 -1.63 -9.38
N HIS A 156 -3.29 -0.35 -9.50
CA HIS A 156 -4.13 0.14 -10.58
C HIS A 156 -3.35 0.22 -11.91
N PRO A 157 -3.93 -0.19 -13.06
CA PRO A 157 -3.24 -0.19 -14.35
C PRO A 157 -2.61 1.15 -14.74
N ASP A 158 -3.23 2.28 -14.38
CA ASP A 158 -2.73 3.63 -14.71
C ASP A 158 -1.45 4.01 -13.95
N PHE A 159 -1.18 3.36 -12.81
CA PHE A 159 -0.04 3.65 -11.94
C PHE A 159 0.94 2.48 -11.86
N ALA A 160 0.53 1.27 -12.22
CA ALA A 160 1.39 0.09 -12.23
C ALA A 160 2.68 0.32 -13.05
N PRO A 161 2.69 0.91 -14.25
CA PRO A 161 3.94 1.15 -14.98
C PRO A 161 4.95 2.06 -14.26
N LEU A 162 4.55 2.78 -13.21
CA LEU A 162 5.43 3.69 -12.46
C LEU A 162 6.36 2.96 -11.48
N VAL A 163 6.17 1.65 -11.24
CA VAL A 163 7.08 0.85 -10.41
C VAL A 163 7.88 -0.07 -11.33
N ALA A 164 9.04 0.39 -11.74
CA ALA A 164 9.93 -0.30 -12.67
C ALA A 164 10.96 -1.17 -11.91
N PRO A 165 11.11 -2.46 -12.27
CA PRO A 165 12.23 -3.27 -11.79
C PRO A 165 13.58 -2.69 -12.17
N GLY A 166 14.56 -2.81 -11.27
CA GLY A 166 15.91 -2.28 -11.44
C GLY A 166 16.08 -0.80 -11.06
N GLU A 167 15.02 -0.14 -10.62
CA GLU A 167 15.04 1.28 -10.28
C GLU A 167 14.75 1.53 -8.78
N ASP A 168 15.22 2.69 -8.30
CA ASP A 168 14.77 3.21 -7.02
C ASP A 168 13.37 3.79 -7.16
N PHE A 169 12.52 3.45 -6.21
CA PHE A 169 11.16 3.93 -6.18
C PHE A 169 11.08 5.40 -5.78
N PHE A 170 10.28 6.16 -6.51
CA PHE A 170 10.19 7.62 -6.39
C PHE A 170 9.33 8.11 -5.22
N VAL A 171 8.73 7.19 -4.45
CA VAL A 171 8.05 7.51 -3.18
C VAL A 171 8.95 7.06 -2.03
N LEU A 172 9.52 8.04 -1.36
CA LEU A 172 10.47 7.86 -0.26
C LEU A 172 9.74 7.92 1.08
N ARG A 173 10.13 7.04 2.00
CA ARG A 173 9.70 7.12 3.40
C ARG A 173 10.67 8.01 4.16
N ILE A 174 10.16 8.99 4.89
CA ILE A 174 10.97 9.89 5.69
C ILE A 174 10.92 9.43 7.15
N ASN A 175 12.09 9.04 7.68
CA ASN A 175 12.16 8.31 8.95
C ASN A 175 11.90 9.22 10.15
N ASN A 176 12.38 10.46 10.09
CA ASN A 176 12.27 11.47 11.15
C ASN A 176 11.87 12.83 10.58
N ASP A 177 11.45 13.76 11.45
CA ASP A 177 11.19 15.14 11.04
C ASP A 177 12.43 15.72 10.31
N CYS A 178 12.19 16.20 9.09
CA CYS A 178 13.22 16.75 8.23
C CYS A 178 13.30 18.27 8.41
N PRO A 179 14.47 18.84 8.75
CA PRO A 179 14.65 20.28 8.93
C PRO A 179 14.46 21.08 7.63
#